data_AF-I4DNJ7-F1
#
_entry.id   AF-I4DNJ7-F1
#
_cell.length_a   1.000
_cell.length_b   1.000
_cell.length_c   1.000
_cell.angle_alpha   90.00
_cell.angle_beta   90.00
_cell.angle_gamma   90.00
#
_symmetry.space_group_name_H-M   'P 1'
#
loop_
_entity.id
_entity.type
_entity.pdbx_description
1 polymer ?
#
loop_
_entity_poly.entity_id
_entity_poly.type
_entity_poly.pdbx_seq_one_letter_code
_entity_poly.pdbx_strand_id
1 'polypeptide(L)'
;MKKFIKENEKLLKQFGMLRKYDDSKKFLLDHNQLVCEETANYLVIWCINLEMEEKHNLMEHVAHQTICMQYILELSKQLDVDPRACVSSFFSKIQLAEKTYKDSFDDELEQFKSRIKKRAAEKIQEAIREQEEEERRARLGPGGLDPVEVYEELPDELKKCFDAQDVPLLQETIAKMPEQEAVYFMKRCVDAGLWVPQKKDEEGEGRMKEKVEEPSGTPSVTDDVD
;
A
#
# COMPACT_ATOMS: atom_id res chain seq x y z
N MET A 1 -24.35 -8.63 -0.30
CA MET A 1 -22.88 -8.73 -0.12
C MET A 1 -22.38 -8.71 1.34
N LYS A 2 -22.27 -7.57 2.05
CA LYS A 2 -21.58 -7.52 3.37
C LYS A 2 -22.14 -8.45 4.46
N LYS A 3 -23.48 -8.52 4.58
CA LYS A 3 -24.16 -9.42 5.55
C LYS A 3 -23.90 -10.89 5.26
N PHE A 4 -24.03 -11.30 3.99
CA PHE A 4 -23.77 -12.66 3.54
C PHE A 4 -22.34 -13.12 3.87
N ILE A 5 -21.35 -12.28 3.56
CA ILE A 5 -19.94 -12.57 3.84
C ILE A 5 -19.74 -12.75 5.35
N LYS A 6 -20.27 -11.85 6.17
CA LYS A 6 -20.12 -11.91 7.63
C LYS A 6 -20.74 -13.18 8.22
N GLU A 7 -21.90 -13.60 7.71
CA GLU A 7 -22.61 -14.79 8.20
C GLU A 7 -21.96 -16.10 7.74
N ASN A 8 -21.30 -16.10 6.58
CA ASN A 8 -20.76 -17.30 5.95
C ASN A 8 -19.23 -17.35 5.90
N GLU A 9 -18.52 -16.40 6.52
CA GLU A 9 -17.06 -16.23 6.39
C GLU A 9 -16.27 -17.53 6.64
N LYS A 10 -16.65 -18.27 7.69
CA LYS A 10 -15.99 -19.54 8.02
C LYS A 10 -16.17 -20.58 6.91
N LEU A 11 -17.37 -20.69 6.35
CA LEU A 11 -17.67 -21.62 5.27
C LEU A 11 -17.00 -21.20 3.95
N LEU A 12 -16.95 -19.90 3.68
CA LEU A 12 -16.24 -19.34 2.51
C LEU A 12 -14.75 -19.68 2.56
N LYS A 13 -14.10 -19.48 3.72
CA LYS A 13 -12.70 -19.87 3.91
C LYS A 13 -12.51 -21.38 3.81
N GLN A 14 -13.40 -22.18 4.42
CA GLN A 14 -13.33 -23.64 4.30
C GLN A 14 -13.40 -24.10 2.85
N PHE A 15 -14.34 -23.60 2.06
CA PHE A 15 -14.43 -23.89 0.64
C PHE A 15 -13.15 -23.50 -0.10
N GLY A 16 -12.63 -22.29 0.13
CA GLY A 16 -11.39 -21.83 -0.51
C GLY A 16 -10.14 -22.65 -0.12
N MET A 17 -10.19 -23.39 0.99
CA MET A 17 -9.13 -24.31 1.42
C MET A 17 -9.26 -25.73 0.85
N LEU A 18 -10.37 -26.08 0.20
CA LEU A 18 -10.51 -27.38 -0.44
C LEU A 18 -9.65 -27.47 -1.70
N ARG A 19 -9.45 -28.69 -2.22
CA ARG A 19 -8.72 -28.91 -3.49
C ARG A 19 -9.30 -30.03 -4.32
N LYS A 20 -9.65 -31.15 -3.69
CA LYS A 20 -10.22 -32.30 -4.39
C LYS A 20 -11.62 -31.94 -4.90
N TYR A 21 -11.87 -32.24 -6.16
CA TYR A 21 -13.16 -31.94 -6.81
C TYR A 21 -14.35 -32.60 -6.11
N ASP A 22 -14.22 -33.84 -5.65
CA ASP A 22 -15.30 -34.54 -4.95
C ASP A 22 -15.64 -33.88 -3.61
N ASP A 23 -14.62 -33.44 -2.87
CA ASP A 23 -14.79 -32.73 -1.60
C ASP A 23 -15.43 -31.35 -1.83
N SER A 24 -14.94 -30.59 -2.81
CA SER A 24 -15.50 -29.30 -3.21
C SER A 24 -16.96 -29.43 -3.68
N LYS A 25 -17.26 -30.47 -4.48
CA LYS A 25 -18.63 -30.76 -4.94
C LYS A 25 -19.54 -31.05 -3.77
N LYS A 26 -19.16 -31.98 -2.88
CA LYS A 26 -19.96 -32.34 -1.71
C LYS A 26 -20.21 -31.13 -0.82
N PHE A 27 -19.17 -30.35 -0.55
CA PHE A 27 -19.27 -29.15 0.28
C PHE A 27 -20.25 -28.12 -0.29
N LEU A 28 -20.23 -27.87 -1.60
CA LEU A 28 -21.15 -26.93 -2.23
C LEU A 28 -22.60 -27.46 -2.33
N LEU A 29 -22.79 -28.78 -2.38
CA LEU A 29 -24.13 -29.37 -2.31
C LEU A 29 -24.71 -29.29 -0.90
N ASP A 30 -23.89 -29.52 0.13
CA ASP A 30 -24.28 -29.39 1.54
C ASP A 30 -24.50 -27.92 1.95
N HIS A 31 -23.85 -26.98 1.25
CA HIS A 31 -23.91 -25.54 1.49
C HIS A 31 -24.26 -24.76 0.21
N ASN A 32 -25.42 -25.08 -0.38
CA ASN A 32 -25.89 -24.51 -1.64
C ASN A 32 -25.97 -22.98 -1.68
N GLN A 33 -26.11 -22.32 -0.52
CA GLN A 33 -26.15 -20.86 -0.43
C GLN A 33 -24.83 -20.20 -0.80
N LEU A 34 -23.72 -20.95 -0.77
CA LEU A 34 -22.39 -20.45 -1.15
C LEU A 34 -22.19 -20.39 -2.66
N VAL A 35 -23.06 -21.02 -3.45
CA VAL A 35 -22.96 -21.02 -4.91
C VAL A 35 -23.58 -19.72 -5.45
N CYS A 36 -22.85 -18.62 -5.33
CA CYS A 36 -23.28 -17.29 -5.75
C CYS A 36 -22.10 -16.36 -6.07
N GLU A 37 -22.40 -15.21 -6.70
CA GLU A 37 -21.39 -14.21 -7.07
C GLU A 37 -20.69 -13.60 -5.85
N GLU A 38 -21.37 -13.46 -4.70
CA GLU A 38 -20.75 -12.95 -3.48
C GLU A 38 -19.60 -13.83 -2.99
N THR A 39 -19.71 -15.15 -3.13
CA THR A 39 -18.64 -16.08 -2.78
C THR A 39 -17.43 -15.89 -3.68
N ALA A 40 -17.63 -15.83 -5.00
CA ALA A 40 -16.55 -15.58 -5.94
C ALA A 40 -15.84 -14.24 -5.61
N ASN A 41 -16.61 -13.18 -5.39
CA ASN A 41 -16.08 -11.86 -5.04
C ASN A 41 -15.29 -11.87 -3.72
N TYR A 42 -15.78 -12.57 -2.71
CA TYR A 42 -15.07 -12.73 -1.44
C TYR A 42 -13.73 -13.43 -1.63
N LEU A 43 -13.71 -14.56 -2.36
CA LEU A 43 -12.48 -15.32 -2.59
C LEU A 43 -11.45 -14.52 -3.39
N VAL A 44 -11.89 -13.72 -4.37
CA VAL A 44 -11.00 -12.79 -5.10
C VAL A 44 -10.34 -11.79 -4.14
N ILE A 45 -11.12 -11.15 -3.27
CA ILE A 45 -10.59 -10.20 -2.27
C ILE A 45 -9.63 -10.92 -1.33
N TRP A 46 -9.98 -12.14 -0.91
CA TRP A 46 -9.13 -12.93 -0.03
C TRP A 46 -7.80 -13.30 -0.68
N CYS A 47 -7.78 -13.69 -1.97
CA CYS A 47 -6.56 -13.89 -2.74
C CYS A 47 -5.68 -12.62 -2.78
N ILE A 48 -6.27 -11.44 -3.00
CA ILE A 48 -5.52 -10.17 -2.98
C ILE A 48 -4.89 -9.91 -1.61
N ASN A 49 -5.65 -10.09 -0.54
CA ASN A 49 -5.14 -9.88 0.82
C ASN A 49 -4.02 -10.86 1.16
N LEU A 50 -4.16 -12.14 0.79
CA LEU A 50 -3.11 -13.14 0.99
C LEU A 50 -1.83 -12.79 0.24
N GLU A 51 -1.94 -12.27 -0.98
CA GLU A 51 -0.79 -11.82 -1.76
C GLU A 51 -0.11 -10.60 -1.13
N MET A 52 -0.90 -9.63 -0.63
CA MET A 52 -0.37 -8.49 0.11
C MET A 52 0.30 -8.88 1.44
N GLU A 53 -0.14 -9.98 2.06
CA GLU A 53 0.47 -10.59 3.25
C GLU A 53 1.65 -11.52 2.93
N GLU A 54 2.15 -11.53 1.68
CA GLU A 54 3.24 -12.40 1.19
C GLU A 54 2.96 -13.92 1.30
N LYS A 55 1.69 -14.31 1.45
CA LYS A 55 1.25 -15.72 1.54
C LYS A 55 0.96 -16.32 0.16
N HIS A 56 1.95 -16.26 -0.73
CA HIS A 56 1.81 -16.64 -2.14
C HIS A 56 1.25 -18.06 -2.34
N ASN A 57 1.82 -19.07 -1.67
CA ASN A 57 1.36 -20.46 -1.81
C ASN A 57 -0.11 -20.65 -1.41
N LEU A 58 -0.55 -19.93 -0.35
CA LEU A 58 -1.93 -19.98 0.11
C LEU A 58 -2.86 -19.24 -0.87
N MET A 59 -2.42 -18.10 -1.41
CA MET A 59 -3.14 -17.38 -2.46
C MET A 59 -3.38 -18.28 -3.68
N GLU A 60 -2.36 -18.99 -4.16
CA GLU A 60 -2.48 -19.89 -5.31
C GLU A 60 -3.44 -21.06 -5.04
N HIS A 61 -3.45 -21.56 -3.81
CA HIS A 61 -4.38 -22.60 -3.38
C HIS A 61 -5.83 -22.11 -3.42
N VAL A 62 -6.10 -20.93 -2.84
CA VAL A 62 -7.43 -20.31 -2.83
C VAL A 62 -7.88 -19.92 -4.24
N ALA A 63 -6.95 -19.44 -5.07
CA ALA A 63 -7.20 -19.03 -6.45
C ALA A 63 -7.86 -20.14 -7.28
N HIS A 64 -7.45 -21.38 -7.09
CA HIS A 64 -8.08 -22.53 -7.75
C HIS A 64 -9.57 -22.65 -7.42
N GLN A 65 -9.95 -22.53 -6.15
CA GLN A 65 -11.36 -22.60 -5.75
C GLN A 65 -12.16 -21.39 -6.25
N THR A 66 -11.51 -20.23 -6.34
CA THR A 66 -12.10 -19.03 -6.97
C THR A 66 -12.47 -19.30 -8.43
N ILE A 67 -11.56 -19.88 -9.21
CA ILE A 67 -11.82 -20.22 -10.62
C ILE A 67 -12.90 -21.31 -10.73
N CYS A 68 -12.88 -22.34 -9.87
CA CYS A 68 -13.97 -23.33 -9.84
C CYS A 68 -15.34 -22.66 -9.63
N MET A 69 -15.46 -21.70 -8.71
CA MET A 69 -16.71 -20.96 -8.49
C MET A 69 -17.08 -20.10 -9.70
N GLN A 70 -16.11 -19.40 -10.31
CA GLN A 70 -16.35 -18.59 -11.50
C GLN A 70 -16.87 -19.42 -12.68
N TYR A 71 -16.27 -20.59 -12.93
CA TYR A 71 -16.71 -21.51 -13.96
C TYR A 71 -18.13 -22.05 -13.71
N ILE A 72 -18.49 -22.35 -12.46
CA ILE A 72 -19.86 -22.76 -12.12
C ILE A 72 -20.86 -21.64 -12.47
N LEU A 73 -20.53 -20.39 -12.10
CA LEU A 73 -21.34 -19.22 -12.41
C LEU A 73 -21.41 -18.92 -13.91
N GLU A 74 -20.32 -19.14 -14.65
CA GLU A 74 -20.30 -18.98 -16.09
C GLU A 74 -21.14 -20.04 -16.79
N LEU A 75 -21.02 -21.31 -16.39
CA LEU A 75 -21.83 -22.40 -16.93
C LEU A 75 -23.33 -22.14 -16.71
N SER A 76 -23.68 -21.59 -15.55
CA SER A 76 -25.03 -21.13 -15.23
C SER A 76 -25.54 -20.05 -16.18
N LYS A 77 -24.70 -19.04 -16.49
CA LYS A 77 -25.03 -17.99 -17.45
C LYS A 77 -25.17 -18.52 -18.87
N GLN A 78 -24.31 -19.44 -19.29
CA GLN A 78 -24.36 -20.06 -20.61
C GLN A 78 -25.62 -20.92 -20.83
N LEU A 79 -26.07 -21.61 -19.76
CA LEU A 79 -27.24 -22.50 -19.81
C LEU A 79 -28.55 -21.83 -19.41
N ASP A 80 -28.51 -20.58 -18.94
CA ASP A 80 -29.65 -19.82 -18.39
C ASP A 80 -30.39 -20.59 -17.27
N VAL A 81 -29.62 -21.14 -16.32
CA VAL A 81 -30.16 -21.88 -15.16
C VAL A 81 -29.51 -21.43 -13.86
N ASP A 82 -30.14 -21.68 -12.72
CA ASP A 82 -29.57 -21.37 -11.40
C ASP A 82 -28.20 -22.07 -11.20
N PRO A 83 -27.16 -21.36 -10.72
CA PRO A 83 -25.82 -21.91 -10.59
C PRO A 83 -25.72 -23.09 -9.63
N ARG A 84 -26.63 -23.23 -8.67
CA ARG A 84 -26.71 -24.38 -7.77
C ARG A 84 -27.02 -25.68 -8.54
N ALA A 85 -27.74 -25.60 -9.65
CA ALA A 85 -28.00 -26.75 -10.52
C ALA A 85 -26.77 -27.14 -11.35
N CYS A 86 -25.82 -26.22 -11.55
CA CYS A 86 -24.62 -26.43 -12.36
C CYS A 86 -23.46 -27.09 -11.61
N VAL A 87 -23.47 -27.11 -10.28
CA VAL A 87 -22.34 -27.61 -9.45
C VAL A 87 -21.92 -29.01 -9.86
N SER A 88 -22.86 -29.96 -9.89
CA SER A 88 -22.55 -31.34 -10.23
C SER A 88 -22.04 -31.49 -11.65
N SER A 89 -22.63 -30.75 -12.59
CA SER A 89 -22.26 -30.77 -14.00
C SER A 89 -20.85 -30.23 -14.22
N PHE A 90 -20.46 -29.15 -13.54
CA PHE A 90 -19.11 -28.61 -13.61
C PHE A 90 -18.06 -29.62 -13.13
N PHE A 91 -18.22 -30.17 -11.92
CA PHE A 91 -17.21 -31.09 -11.37
C PHE A 91 -17.10 -32.39 -12.15
N SER A 92 -18.22 -32.91 -12.70
CA SER A 92 -18.16 -34.05 -13.60
C SER A 92 -17.46 -33.71 -14.92
N LYS A 93 -17.69 -32.52 -15.49
CA LYS A 93 -17.02 -32.07 -16.72
C LYS A 93 -15.52 -31.87 -16.51
N ILE A 94 -15.07 -31.18 -15.46
CA ILE A 94 -13.64 -30.93 -15.23
C ILE A 94 -12.85 -32.22 -14.94
N GLN A 95 -13.49 -33.25 -14.37
CA GLN A 95 -12.87 -34.55 -14.10
C GLN A 95 -12.80 -35.47 -15.34
N LEU A 96 -13.81 -35.42 -16.22
CA LEU A 96 -13.90 -36.24 -17.42
C LEU A 96 -13.44 -35.52 -18.70
N ALA A 97 -13.08 -34.25 -18.57
CA ALA A 97 -12.77 -33.36 -19.67
C ALA A 97 -11.61 -33.86 -20.54
N GLU A 98 -11.73 -33.61 -21.84
CA GLU A 98 -10.60 -33.70 -22.75
C GLU A 98 -9.51 -32.70 -22.35
N LYS A 99 -8.27 -33.04 -22.69
CA LYS A 99 -7.07 -32.27 -22.33
C LYS A 99 -7.24 -30.76 -22.59
N THR A 100 -7.86 -30.39 -23.71
CA THR A 100 -8.10 -28.99 -24.10
C THR A 100 -8.91 -28.19 -23.09
N TYR A 101 -9.94 -28.76 -22.46
CA TYR A 101 -10.75 -28.04 -21.46
C TYR A 101 -9.97 -27.82 -20.17
N LYS A 102 -9.15 -28.80 -19.78
CA LYS A 102 -8.26 -28.67 -18.62
C LYS A 102 -7.17 -27.63 -18.88
N ASP A 103 -6.58 -27.62 -20.07
CA ASP A 103 -5.59 -26.63 -20.47
C ASP A 103 -6.19 -25.21 -20.41
N SER A 104 -7.42 -25.01 -20.89
CA SER A 104 -8.11 -23.70 -20.77
C SER A 104 -8.37 -23.28 -19.31
N PHE A 105 -8.76 -24.23 -18.45
CA PHE A 105 -8.95 -23.95 -17.03
C PHE A 105 -7.62 -23.56 -16.35
N ASP A 106 -6.54 -24.27 -16.65
CA ASP A 106 -5.21 -24.00 -16.09
C ASP A 106 -4.68 -22.63 -16.60
N ASP A 107 -4.89 -22.30 -17.88
CA ASP A 107 -4.54 -20.99 -18.45
C ASP A 107 -5.30 -19.85 -17.75
N GLU A 108 -6.60 -20.01 -17.53
CA GLU A 108 -7.42 -19.01 -16.81
C GLU A 108 -6.97 -18.85 -15.35
N LEU A 109 -6.59 -19.95 -14.70
CA LEU A 109 -6.05 -19.91 -13.35
C LEU A 109 -4.72 -19.15 -13.30
N GLU A 110 -3.81 -19.36 -14.25
CA GLU A 110 -2.57 -18.58 -14.33
C GLU A 110 -2.84 -17.09 -14.61
N GLN A 111 -3.74 -16.78 -15.52
CA GLN A 111 -4.15 -15.39 -15.79
C GLN A 111 -4.79 -14.74 -14.57
N PHE A 112 -5.59 -15.48 -13.81
CA PHE A 112 -6.17 -15.01 -12.57
C PHE A 112 -5.09 -14.73 -11.52
N LYS A 113 -4.15 -15.65 -11.29
CA LYS A 113 -3.02 -15.45 -10.37
C LYS A 113 -2.20 -14.21 -10.76
N SER A 114 -1.88 -14.04 -12.03
CA SER A 114 -1.16 -12.86 -12.54
C SER A 114 -1.92 -11.55 -12.24
N ARG A 115 -3.24 -11.52 -12.46
CA ARG A 115 -4.09 -10.36 -12.12
C ARG A 115 -4.11 -10.07 -10.62
N ILE A 116 -4.11 -11.09 -9.76
CA ILE A 116 -4.05 -10.93 -8.30
C ILE A 116 -2.71 -10.31 -7.89
N LYS A 117 -1.59 -10.83 -8.39
CA LYS A 117 -0.24 -10.30 -8.13
C LYS A 117 -0.14 -8.83 -8.51
N LYS A 118 -0.62 -8.48 -9.70
CA LYS A 118 -0.66 -7.09 -10.18
C LYS A 118 -1.49 -6.19 -9.26
N ARG A 119 -2.71 -6.60 -8.91
CA ARG A 119 -3.59 -5.80 -8.04
C ARG A 119 -3.04 -5.64 -6.62
N ALA A 120 -2.38 -6.65 -6.08
CA ALA A 120 -1.73 -6.56 -4.78
C ALA A 120 -0.59 -5.54 -4.80
N ALA A 121 0.26 -5.59 -5.84
CA ALA A 121 1.35 -4.62 -6.04
C ALA A 121 0.82 -3.18 -6.20
N GLU A 122 -0.25 -2.98 -7.00
CA GLU A 122 -0.89 -1.67 -7.17
C GLU A 122 -1.39 -1.10 -5.84
N LYS A 123 -2.02 -1.92 -4.99
CA LYS A 123 -2.50 -1.49 -3.66
C LYS A 123 -1.37 -1.15 -2.70
N ILE A 124 -0.28 -1.91 -2.71
CA ILE A 124 0.90 -1.62 -1.88
C ILE A 124 1.52 -0.29 -2.34
N GLN A 125 1.67 -0.10 -3.64
CA GLN A 125 2.23 1.14 -4.20
C GLN A 125 1.34 2.35 -3.89
N GLU A 126 0.02 2.20 -3.96
CA GLU A 126 -0.93 3.26 -3.58
C GLU A 126 -0.77 3.64 -2.10
N ALA A 127 -0.68 2.65 -1.20
CA ALA A 127 -0.47 2.91 0.22
C ALA A 127 0.88 3.60 0.51
N ILE A 128 1.95 3.21 -0.19
CA ILE A 128 3.26 3.87 -0.08
C ILE A 128 3.17 5.32 -0.53
N ARG A 129 2.56 5.58 -1.70
CA ARG A 129 2.40 6.94 -2.23
C ARG A 129 1.56 7.82 -1.30
N GLU A 130 0.47 7.30 -0.74
CA GLU A 130 -0.35 8.03 0.22
C GLU A 130 0.45 8.40 1.48
N GLN A 131 1.28 7.48 1.98
CA GLN A 131 2.14 7.74 3.12
C GLN A 131 3.25 8.77 2.81
N GLU A 132 3.88 8.67 1.64
CA GLU A 132 4.85 9.67 1.16
C GLU A 132 4.20 11.06 1.02
N GLU A 133 2.97 11.13 0.52
CA GLU A 133 2.21 12.39 0.43
C GLU A 133 1.85 12.95 1.80
N GLU A 134 1.51 12.10 2.77
CA GLU A 134 1.23 12.52 4.15
C GLU A 134 2.49 13.05 4.84
N GLU A 135 3.62 12.37 4.70
CA GLU A 135 4.93 12.82 5.18
C GLU A 135 5.35 14.13 4.51
N ARG A 136 5.13 14.25 3.19
CA ARG A 136 5.36 15.48 2.42
C ARG A 136 4.50 16.62 2.94
N ARG A 137 3.22 16.38 3.23
CA ARG A 137 2.31 17.39 3.81
C ARG A 137 2.74 17.82 5.21
N ALA A 138 3.21 16.89 6.03
CA ALA A 138 3.65 17.16 7.40
C ALA A 138 4.92 18.03 7.46
N ARG A 139 5.78 17.98 6.43
CA ARG A 139 7.01 18.79 6.33
C ARG A 139 6.87 20.12 5.59
N LEU A 140 5.69 20.46 5.07
CA LEU A 140 5.50 21.73 4.35
C LEU A 140 5.76 22.93 5.28
N GLY A 141 6.49 23.91 4.76
CA GLY A 141 6.73 25.18 5.42
C GLY A 141 5.47 26.06 5.52
N PRO A 142 5.59 27.23 6.16
CA PRO A 142 4.46 28.12 6.45
C PRO A 142 3.68 28.62 5.21
N GLY A 143 4.31 28.64 4.03
CA GLY A 143 3.69 28.97 2.75
C GLY A 143 3.26 27.76 1.92
N GLY A 144 3.29 26.55 2.48
CA GLY A 144 2.87 25.31 1.81
C GLY A 144 3.87 24.77 0.80
N LEU A 145 5.13 25.23 0.85
CA LEU A 145 6.22 24.71 0.04
C LEU A 145 7.05 23.71 0.84
N ASP A 146 7.57 22.70 0.14
CA ASP A 146 8.44 21.70 0.72
C ASP A 146 9.88 22.23 0.82
N PRO A 147 10.51 22.25 2.02
CA PRO A 147 11.89 22.68 2.20
C PRO A 147 12.88 21.94 1.30
N VAL A 148 12.67 20.64 1.06
CA VAL A 148 13.58 19.82 0.25
C VAL A 148 13.48 20.20 -1.22
N GLU A 149 12.26 20.31 -1.75
CA GLU A 149 12.04 20.68 -3.15
C GLU A 149 12.54 22.10 -3.43
N VAL A 150 12.26 23.04 -2.52
CA VAL A 150 12.77 24.41 -2.68
C VAL A 150 14.28 24.43 -2.63
N TYR A 151 14.92 23.71 -1.70
CA TYR A 151 16.37 23.64 -1.63
C TYR A 151 16.98 23.02 -2.91
N GLU A 152 16.41 21.96 -3.47
CA GLU A 152 16.89 21.35 -4.72
C GLU A 152 16.78 22.28 -5.94
N GLU A 153 15.75 23.13 -5.99
CA GLU A 153 15.55 24.13 -7.04
C GLU A 153 16.45 25.37 -6.89
N LEU A 154 17.10 25.58 -5.74
CA LEU A 154 17.96 26.74 -5.53
C LEU A 154 19.21 26.69 -6.43
N PRO A 155 19.69 27.85 -6.90
CA PRO A 155 21.03 27.99 -7.48
C PRO A 155 22.12 27.49 -6.53
N ASP A 156 23.18 26.89 -7.08
CA ASP A 156 24.29 26.34 -6.30
C ASP A 156 24.96 27.37 -5.37
N GLU A 157 24.96 28.64 -5.76
CA GLU A 157 25.47 29.75 -4.94
C GLU A 157 24.64 29.93 -3.67
N LEU A 158 23.31 29.87 -3.77
CA LEU A 158 22.39 29.97 -2.64
C LEU A 158 22.43 28.70 -1.78
N LYS A 159 22.51 27.51 -2.40
CA LYS A 159 22.69 26.23 -1.67
C LYS A 159 23.92 26.27 -0.77
N LYS A 160 25.07 26.70 -1.31
CA LYS A 160 26.32 26.87 -0.54
C LYS A 160 26.17 27.81 0.64
N CYS A 161 25.38 28.88 0.50
CA CYS A 161 25.12 29.81 1.61
C CYS A 161 24.33 29.13 2.74
N PHE A 162 23.32 28.33 2.40
CA PHE A 162 22.54 27.57 3.38
C PHE A 162 23.36 26.43 4.02
N ASP A 163 24.20 25.74 3.25
CA ASP A 163 25.09 24.67 3.74
C ASP A 163 26.14 25.21 4.71
N ALA A 164 26.72 26.37 4.40
CA ALA A 164 27.69 27.06 5.25
C ALA A 164 27.03 27.80 6.43
N GLN A 165 25.70 27.90 6.46
CA GLN A 165 24.93 28.72 7.41
C GLN A 165 25.44 30.18 7.48
N ASP A 166 25.94 30.71 6.35
CA ASP A 166 26.59 32.02 6.27
C ASP A 166 25.60 33.09 5.80
N VAL A 167 24.98 33.76 6.77
CA VAL A 167 24.02 34.85 6.54
C VAL A 167 24.64 36.05 5.79
N PRO A 168 25.86 36.52 6.15
CA PRO A 168 26.56 37.54 5.36
C PRO A 168 26.75 37.16 3.89
N LEU A 169 27.19 35.93 3.62
CA LEU A 169 27.41 35.44 2.25
C LEU A 169 26.10 35.33 1.47
N LEU A 170 25.01 34.95 2.13
CA LEU A 170 23.68 34.93 1.53
C LEU A 170 23.24 36.34 1.09
N GLN A 171 23.45 37.36 1.94
CA GLN A 171 23.12 38.75 1.61
C GLN A 171 23.96 39.29 0.46
N GLU A 172 25.25 38.95 0.42
CA GLU A 172 26.15 39.35 -0.69
C GLU A 172 25.74 38.70 -2.01
N THR A 173 25.40 37.40 -1.97
CA THR A 173 24.92 36.65 -3.15
C THR A 173 23.63 37.25 -3.70
N ILE A 174 22.70 37.61 -2.81
CA ILE A 174 21.44 38.29 -3.17
C ILE A 174 21.68 39.68 -3.76
N ALA A 175 22.66 40.44 -3.24
CA ALA A 175 22.97 41.77 -3.76
C ALA A 175 23.59 41.74 -5.17
N LYS A 176 24.23 40.63 -5.56
CA LYS A 176 24.83 40.43 -6.89
C LYS A 176 23.86 39.92 -7.93
N MET A 177 22.76 39.29 -7.52
CA MET A 177 21.78 38.69 -8.43
C MET A 177 20.69 39.71 -8.86
N PRO A 178 19.98 39.46 -9.97
CA PRO A 178 18.87 40.31 -10.40
C PRO A 178 17.77 40.38 -9.32
N GLU A 179 17.24 41.57 -9.07
CA GLU A 179 16.24 41.82 -8.02
C GLU A 179 15.00 40.89 -8.15
N GLN A 180 14.56 40.60 -9.38
CA GLN A 180 13.43 39.70 -9.62
C GLN A 180 13.71 38.26 -9.19
N GLU A 181 14.93 37.76 -9.41
CA GLU A 181 15.35 36.41 -9.02
C GLU A 181 15.56 36.31 -7.51
N ALA A 182 16.18 37.33 -6.91
CA ALA A 182 16.33 37.45 -5.46
C ALA A 182 14.99 37.36 -4.73
N VAL A 183 14.00 38.14 -5.17
CA VAL A 183 12.66 38.13 -4.57
C VAL A 183 11.98 36.79 -4.79
N TYR A 184 12.12 36.18 -5.97
CA TYR A 184 11.54 34.88 -6.28
C TYR A 184 12.07 33.77 -5.35
N PHE A 185 13.40 33.60 -5.28
CA PHE A 185 14.00 32.55 -4.44
C PHE A 185 13.81 32.81 -2.96
N MET A 186 13.99 34.06 -2.51
CA MET A 186 13.89 34.37 -1.09
C MET A 186 12.47 34.21 -0.56
N LYS A 187 11.45 34.59 -1.33
CA LYS A 187 10.05 34.30 -0.97
C LYS A 187 9.82 32.79 -0.82
N ARG A 188 10.32 31.97 -1.75
CA ARG A 188 10.20 30.51 -1.66
C ARG A 188 10.94 29.94 -0.45
N CYS A 189 12.13 30.44 -0.11
CA CYS A 189 12.85 30.01 1.09
C CYS A 189 12.07 30.31 2.37
N VAL A 190 11.38 31.45 2.45
CA VAL A 190 10.51 31.80 3.58
C VAL A 190 9.26 30.92 3.62
N ASP A 191 8.59 30.78 2.48
CA ASP A 191 7.37 29.98 2.33
C ASP A 191 7.63 28.48 2.61
N ALA A 192 8.85 28.00 2.34
CA ALA A 192 9.30 26.65 2.66
C ALA A 192 9.90 26.52 4.08
N GLY A 193 10.07 27.62 4.82
CA GLY A 193 10.66 27.59 6.16
C GLY A 193 12.17 27.39 6.21
N LEU A 194 12.87 27.44 5.07
CA LEU A 194 14.34 27.41 4.97
C LEU A 194 15.00 28.68 5.52
N TRP A 195 14.28 29.80 5.48
CA TRP A 195 14.79 31.09 5.93
C TRP A 195 13.74 31.85 6.76
N VAL A 196 14.15 32.37 7.91
CA VAL A 196 13.33 33.27 8.71
C VAL A 196 13.87 34.69 8.55
N PRO A 197 13.15 35.62 7.90
CA PRO A 197 13.58 37.00 7.81
C PRO A 197 13.74 37.57 9.21
N GLN A 198 14.91 38.10 9.53
CA GLN A 198 15.08 38.88 10.75
C GLN A 198 14.19 40.13 10.63
N LYS A 199 13.04 40.11 11.31
CA LYS A 199 12.31 41.34 11.59
C LYS A 199 13.25 42.21 12.43
N LYS A 200 13.46 43.46 12.03
CA LYS A 200 13.97 44.48 12.95
C LYS A 200 13.07 44.47 14.18
N ASP A 201 13.64 44.00 15.28
CA ASP A 201 13.23 44.05 16.68
C ASP A 201 11.75 44.39 16.98
N GLU A 202 10.97 43.37 17.35
CA GLU A 202 10.11 43.44 18.53
C GLU A 202 10.26 42.10 19.30
N GLU A 203 10.45 42.21 20.61
CA GLU A 203 11.09 41.26 21.51
C GLU A 203 10.42 39.89 21.69
N GLY A 204 11.25 38.85 21.86
CA GLY A 204 11.05 37.83 22.92
C GLY A 204 10.28 36.56 22.57
N GLU A 205 11.02 35.50 22.21
CA GLU A 205 11.16 34.28 23.04
C GLU A 205 11.78 33.16 22.20
N GLY A 206 13.08 32.97 22.41
CA GLY A 206 13.80 31.82 21.89
C GLY A 206 13.37 30.54 22.62
N ARG A 207 13.08 29.50 21.85
CA ARG A 207 13.30 28.13 22.31
C ARG A 207 13.79 27.25 21.17
N MET A 208 15.08 27.37 20.91
CA MET A 208 15.90 26.27 20.40
C MET A 208 15.68 25.05 21.31
N LYS A 209 15.20 23.95 20.73
CA LYS A 209 15.45 22.62 21.26
C LYS A 209 16.18 21.84 20.19
N GLU A 210 17.50 21.86 20.25
CA GLU A 210 18.28 20.70 19.87
C GLU A 210 19.08 20.20 21.07
N LYS A 211 19.05 18.87 21.20
CA LYS A 211 19.92 18.04 22.04
C LYS A 211 21.38 18.35 21.64
N VAL A 212 22.39 18.17 22.48
CA VAL A 212 23.00 16.88 22.88
C VAL A 212 24.12 17.24 23.87
N GLU A 213 24.33 16.46 24.93
CA GLU A 213 25.69 16.09 25.37
C GLU A 213 25.67 14.92 26.36
N GLU A 214 26.37 13.85 25.99
CA GLU A 214 26.88 12.84 26.93
C GLU A 214 27.95 13.47 27.85
N PRO A 215 28.25 12.82 28.99
CA PRO A 215 29.66 12.66 29.31
C PRO A 215 30.01 11.22 29.71
N SER A 216 31.15 10.77 29.20
CA SER A 216 31.84 9.53 29.54
C SER A 216 32.69 9.67 30.82
N GLY A 217 32.69 8.60 31.64
CA GLY A 217 33.88 8.12 32.38
C GLY A 217 34.16 8.60 33.82
N THR A 218 33.59 7.88 34.81
CA THR A 218 34.21 7.19 36.01
C THR A 218 35.54 7.69 36.64
N PRO A 219 35.82 7.52 37.96
CA PRO A 219 35.57 6.28 38.73
C PRO A 219 35.27 6.35 40.26
N SER A 220 34.79 5.20 40.77
CA SER A 220 34.86 4.57 42.11
C SER A 220 34.57 5.39 43.39
N VAL A 221 33.75 4.86 44.29
CA VAL A 221 34.13 4.32 45.63
C VAL A 221 32.96 3.48 46.17
N THR A 222 33.34 2.49 46.98
CA THR A 222 32.69 1.37 47.65
C THR A 222 31.57 1.67 48.66
N ASP A 223 31.04 0.56 49.19
CA ASP A 223 30.33 0.30 50.46
C ASP A 223 28.80 0.12 50.34
N ASP A 224 28.25 -1.10 50.37
CA ASP A 224 28.10 -2.09 51.46
C ASP A 224 26.74 -1.96 52.19
N VAL A 225 26.03 -3.10 52.33
CA VAL A 225 24.91 -3.42 53.25
C VAL A 225 23.57 -2.68 52.99
N ASP A 226 22.38 -3.28 52.91
CA ASP A 226 21.74 -4.45 53.54
C ASP A 226 20.72 -5.08 52.55
#